data_AF-A0AAD5SN99-F1
#
_entry.id   AF-A0AAD5SN99-F1
#
_cell.length_a   1.000
_cell.length_b   1.000
_cell.length_c   1.000
_cell.angle_alpha   90.00
_cell.angle_beta   90.00
_cell.angle_gamma   90.00
#
_symmetry.space_group_name_H-M   'P 1'
#
loop_
_entity.id
_entity.type
_entity.pdbx_description
1 polymer ?
#
loop_
_entity_poly.entity_id
_entity_poly.type
_entity_poly.pdbx_seq_one_letter_code
_entity_poly.pdbx_strand_id
1 'polypeptide(L)'
;MDRRPTSDSDRPRKKIKTPSSSSMHSPVVAAPSGPSDNPYLAHRNAPQPLIPNQTTAAQAEAWEDGETNPFVIGKPFSQRYRDILKKRRGLPVHKQRDEFLELMHNNQIIILVGETGSGKTTQIPQFLLYDEQPQHQRKMIACTQPRRVAAMSVAKRVAEELDVELGKQVGYSIRFEDCTSHETVLKYMTDGMLLREAMTDPMLERYSAIMLDEAHERTLSTDILMGLLKKIAENRKDLKIIVMSATLDAGKFQKYWNDAPLLVVPGRTFPVEIYYTPEPERDYLEAAIRTVLQIHTCEDPGDILVFLTGEEEIEDACRKIRSEGENLYRSSPNAIGPLL
;
A
#
# COMPACT_ATOMS: atom_id res chain seq x y z
N MET A 1 -62.18 40.49 -57.48
CA MET A 1 -60.97 39.90 -56.87
C MET A 1 -61.27 38.44 -56.59
N ASP A 2 -60.44 37.59 -57.16
CA ASP A 2 -60.81 36.34 -57.80
C ASP A 2 -60.97 35.12 -56.89
N ARG A 3 -61.70 34.14 -57.45
CA ARG A 3 -62.20 32.91 -56.83
C ARG A 3 -61.27 31.71 -57.11
N ARG A 4 -61.36 30.77 -56.16
CA ARG A 4 -61.25 29.29 -56.26
C ARG A 4 -59.88 28.57 -56.15
N PRO A 5 -59.89 27.37 -55.51
CA PRO A 5 -58.73 26.49 -55.26
C PRO A 5 -58.67 25.29 -56.23
N THR A 6 -57.53 24.58 -56.31
CA THR A 6 -57.44 23.20 -56.81
C THR A 6 -56.26 22.42 -56.23
N SER A 7 -56.52 21.13 -56.02
CA SER A 7 -55.63 19.97 -55.84
C SER A 7 -54.49 19.86 -56.86
N ASP A 8 -53.39 19.16 -56.55
CA ASP A 8 -53.22 17.73 -56.88
C ASP A 8 -51.78 17.24 -56.58
N SER A 9 -51.65 15.93 -56.49
CA SER A 9 -50.46 15.11 -56.29
C SER A 9 -49.33 15.27 -57.33
N ASP A 10 -48.13 14.80 -56.96
CA ASP A 10 -47.38 13.70 -57.61
C ASP A 10 -45.85 13.93 -57.77
N ARG A 11 -45.09 12.84 -57.68
CA ARG A 11 -43.62 12.70 -57.62
C ARG A 11 -42.87 13.19 -58.87
N PRO A 12 -41.52 13.25 -58.82
CA PRO A 12 -40.78 12.36 -59.73
C PRO A 12 -39.49 11.71 -59.18
N ARG A 13 -39.25 10.45 -59.62
CA ARG A 13 -37.96 9.73 -59.62
C ARG A 13 -37.04 10.28 -60.73
N LYS A 14 -35.71 10.24 -60.55
CA LYS A 14 -34.73 10.27 -61.67
C LYS A 14 -33.58 9.26 -61.49
N LYS A 15 -33.21 8.69 -62.64
CA LYS A 15 -32.31 7.54 -62.87
C LYS A 15 -30.82 7.93 -63.00
N ILE A 16 -29.99 7.01 -62.53
CA ILE A 16 -28.67 6.50 -62.97
C ILE A 16 -27.91 7.28 -64.08
N LYS A 17 -26.62 7.57 -63.83
CA LYS A 17 -25.53 7.64 -64.83
C LYS A 17 -24.25 6.98 -64.28
N THR A 18 -23.66 6.13 -65.11
CA THR A 18 -22.35 5.46 -65.01
C THR A 18 -21.18 6.43 -65.13
N PRO A 19 -19.98 6.05 -64.64
CA PRO A 19 -18.73 6.48 -65.26
C PRO A 19 -17.85 5.31 -65.72
N SER A 20 -17.03 5.65 -66.70
CA SER A 20 -16.12 4.86 -67.53
C SER A 20 -14.82 4.41 -66.83
N SER A 21 -14.19 3.40 -67.45
CA SER A 21 -12.92 2.72 -67.14
C SER A 21 -11.69 3.61 -66.94
N SER A 22 -10.81 3.26 -65.97
CA SER A 22 -9.43 2.81 -66.24
C SER A 22 -8.56 2.63 -64.97
N SER A 23 -7.60 1.71 -65.10
CA SER A 23 -6.42 1.43 -64.27
C SER A 23 -6.56 0.44 -63.10
N MET A 24 -5.76 -0.63 -63.25
CA MET A 24 -5.58 -1.76 -62.35
C MET A 24 -4.83 -1.34 -61.08
N HIS A 25 -5.33 -1.74 -59.91
CA HIS A 25 -4.50 -2.06 -58.75
C HIS A 25 -5.25 -3.05 -57.86
N SER A 26 -4.74 -4.28 -57.79
CA SER A 26 -5.16 -5.29 -56.83
C SER A 26 -4.86 -4.81 -55.40
N PRO A 27 -5.81 -4.79 -54.45
CA PRO A 27 -5.46 -4.60 -53.05
C PRO A 27 -4.77 -5.87 -52.56
N VAL A 28 -3.51 -5.72 -52.17
CA VAL A 28 -2.73 -6.72 -51.44
C VAL A 28 -3.50 -7.06 -50.18
N VAL A 29 -4.03 -8.28 -50.10
CA VAL A 29 -4.55 -8.85 -48.85
C VAL A 29 -3.33 -9.03 -47.95
N ALA A 30 -3.16 -8.14 -46.97
CA ALA A 30 -2.16 -8.31 -45.93
C ALA A 30 -2.44 -9.62 -45.21
N ALA A 31 -1.46 -10.53 -45.22
CA ALA A 31 -1.48 -11.74 -44.44
C ALA A 31 -1.70 -11.39 -42.95
N PRO A 32 -2.44 -12.19 -42.18
CA PRO A 32 -2.61 -11.93 -40.76
C PRO A 32 -1.23 -11.90 -40.09
N SER A 33 -0.96 -10.79 -39.40
CA SER A 33 0.22 -10.62 -38.57
C SER A 33 0.32 -11.80 -37.59
N GLY A 34 1.55 -12.29 -37.43
CA GLY A 34 1.85 -13.43 -36.56
C GLY A 34 1.46 -13.19 -35.10
N PRO A 35 1.57 -14.23 -34.25
CA PRO A 35 1.01 -14.26 -32.89
C PRO A 35 1.68 -13.32 -31.87
N SER A 36 2.50 -12.36 -32.31
CA SER A 36 3.20 -11.39 -31.46
C SER A 36 2.41 -10.12 -31.14
N ASP A 37 1.33 -9.85 -31.86
CA ASP A 37 0.54 -8.60 -31.72
C ASP A 37 -0.79 -8.77 -30.97
N ASN A 38 -1.01 -9.91 -30.30
CA ASN A 38 -2.24 -10.12 -29.53
C ASN A 38 -2.04 -9.74 -28.05
N PRO A 39 -2.66 -8.65 -27.55
CA PRO A 39 -2.53 -8.20 -26.16
C PRO A 39 -3.06 -9.18 -25.11
N TYR A 40 -3.81 -10.22 -25.51
CA TYR A 40 -4.25 -11.31 -24.64
C TYR A 40 -3.24 -12.47 -24.52
N LEU A 41 -2.15 -12.44 -25.29
CA LEU A 41 -1.12 -13.50 -25.33
C LEU A 41 0.20 -13.11 -24.66
N ALA A 42 0.27 -11.94 -23.99
CA ALA A 42 1.45 -11.51 -23.23
C ALA A 42 1.85 -12.51 -22.11
N HIS A 43 0.93 -13.40 -21.72
CA HIS A 43 1.14 -14.46 -20.74
C HIS A 43 1.99 -15.64 -21.25
N ARG A 44 2.38 -15.71 -22.54
CA ARG A 44 3.09 -16.89 -23.08
C ARG A 44 4.50 -17.10 -22.50
N ASN A 45 5.09 -16.08 -21.88
CA ASN A 45 6.35 -16.17 -21.12
C ASN A 45 6.17 -15.83 -19.62
N ALA A 46 4.93 -15.66 -19.15
CA ALA A 46 4.67 -15.38 -17.75
C ALA A 46 4.84 -16.67 -16.92
N PRO A 47 5.26 -16.58 -15.64
CA PRO A 47 5.13 -17.69 -14.72
C PRO A 47 3.66 -18.15 -14.65
N GLN A 48 3.40 -19.35 -14.12
CA GLN A 48 2.03 -19.87 -13.99
C GLN A 48 1.06 -18.80 -13.44
N PRO A 49 -0.19 -18.73 -13.96
CA PRO A 49 -1.15 -17.72 -13.53
C PRO A 49 -1.40 -17.83 -12.03
N LEU A 50 -1.42 -16.67 -11.35
CA LEU A 50 -1.79 -16.58 -9.95
C LEU A 50 -3.30 -16.73 -9.83
N ILE A 51 -3.74 -17.64 -8.98
CA ILE A 51 -5.16 -17.92 -8.76
C ILE A 51 -5.51 -17.41 -7.36
N PRO A 52 -6.51 -16.53 -7.22
CA PRO A 52 -6.96 -16.05 -5.92
C PRO A 52 -7.28 -17.20 -4.96
N ASN A 53 -6.82 -17.06 -3.72
CA ASN A 53 -7.02 -18.03 -2.64
C ASN A 53 -6.38 -19.42 -2.91
N GLN A 54 -5.42 -19.48 -3.84
CA GLN A 54 -4.64 -20.69 -4.19
C GLN A 54 -3.17 -20.37 -4.54
N THR A 55 -2.75 -19.11 -4.44
CA THR A 55 -1.40 -18.71 -4.82
C THR A 55 -0.41 -19.16 -3.76
N THR A 56 0.64 -19.87 -4.18
CA THR A 56 1.75 -20.26 -3.30
C THR A 56 2.81 -19.16 -3.22
N ALA A 57 3.63 -19.13 -2.16
CA ALA A 57 4.72 -18.17 -2.06
C ALA A 57 5.69 -18.30 -3.24
N ALA A 58 6.03 -19.53 -3.64
CA ALA A 58 6.92 -19.79 -4.76
C ALA A 58 6.39 -19.25 -6.11
N GLN A 59 5.08 -19.34 -6.35
CA GLN A 59 4.48 -18.74 -7.55
C GLN A 59 4.55 -17.22 -7.52
N ALA A 60 4.23 -16.60 -6.37
CA ALA A 60 4.32 -15.16 -6.24
C ALA A 60 5.77 -14.65 -6.35
N GLU A 61 6.74 -15.36 -5.77
CA GLU A 61 8.16 -15.09 -5.92
C GLU A 61 8.64 -15.19 -7.37
N ALA A 62 8.14 -16.16 -8.14
CA ALA A 62 8.45 -16.27 -9.57
C ALA A 62 7.96 -15.04 -10.36
N TRP A 63 6.83 -14.44 -9.96
CA TRP A 63 6.34 -13.20 -10.54
C TRP A 63 7.14 -11.97 -10.09
N GLU A 64 7.57 -11.92 -8.84
CA GLU A 64 8.49 -10.89 -8.32
C GLU A 64 9.87 -10.96 -9.01
N ASP A 65 10.34 -12.16 -9.31
CA ASP A 65 11.64 -12.37 -9.97
C ASP A 65 11.58 -12.25 -11.50
N GLY A 66 10.38 -12.18 -12.09
CA GLY A 66 10.17 -12.02 -13.53
C GLY A 66 10.82 -10.76 -14.11
N GLU A 67 10.97 -10.69 -15.44
CA GLU A 67 11.60 -9.52 -16.08
C GLU A 67 10.68 -8.30 -16.11
N THR A 68 9.37 -8.52 -16.24
CA THR A 68 8.36 -7.46 -16.41
C THR A 68 7.50 -7.28 -15.18
N ASN A 69 7.19 -6.01 -14.87
CA ASN A 69 6.31 -5.66 -13.77
C ASN A 69 4.87 -6.12 -14.09
N PRO A 70 4.26 -7.00 -13.27
CA PRO A 70 2.93 -7.52 -13.56
C PRO A 70 1.81 -6.49 -13.39
N PHE A 71 2.07 -5.39 -12.68
CA PHE A 71 1.09 -4.35 -12.42
C PHE A 71 1.16 -3.19 -13.41
N VAL A 72 2.21 -3.12 -14.25
CA VAL A 72 2.40 -2.06 -15.25
C VAL A 72 2.76 -2.68 -16.59
N ILE A 73 1.82 -2.60 -17.54
CA ILE A 73 1.92 -3.24 -18.86
C ILE A 73 3.20 -2.79 -19.59
N GLY A 74 4.00 -3.77 -20.01
CA GLY A 74 5.17 -3.54 -20.87
C GLY A 74 6.38 -2.88 -20.19
N LYS A 75 6.35 -2.68 -18.87
CA LYS A 75 7.44 -2.05 -18.13
C LYS A 75 8.32 -3.12 -17.47
N PRO A 76 9.63 -3.23 -17.78
CA PRO A 76 10.54 -4.09 -17.04
C PRO A 76 10.76 -3.57 -15.62
N PHE A 77 11.04 -4.46 -14.67
CA PHE A 77 11.43 -4.05 -13.33
C PHE A 77 12.77 -3.29 -13.34
N SER A 78 12.84 -2.20 -12.59
CA SER A 78 14.07 -1.42 -12.44
C SER A 78 15.14 -2.14 -11.62
N GLN A 79 16.41 -1.73 -11.76
CA GLN A 79 17.48 -2.22 -10.88
C GLN A 79 17.19 -1.88 -9.40
N ARG A 80 16.63 -0.69 -9.15
CA ARG A 80 16.23 -0.25 -7.82
C ARG A 80 15.23 -1.23 -7.19
N TYR A 81 14.25 -1.71 -7.96
CA TYR A 81 13.32 -2.74 -7.50
C TYR A 81 14.05 -4.01 -7.04
N ARG A 82 14.99 -4.51 -7.86
CA ARG A 82 15.76 -5.73 -7.54
C ARG A 82 16.55 -5.59 -6.25
N ASP A 83 17.20 -4.44 -6.05
CA ASP A 83 17.98 -4.16 -4.84
C ASP A 83 17.08 -4.10 -3.60
N ILE A 84 15.89 -3.50 -3.73
CA ILE A 84 14.89 -3.43 -2.67
C ILE A 84 14.30 -4.81 -2.38
N LEU A 85 13.95 -5.59 -3.40
CA LEU A 85 13.41 -6.95 -3.26
C LEU A 85 14.36 -7.85 -2.47
N LYS A 86 15.67 -7.80 -2.77
CA LYS A 86 16.69 -8.54 -2.02
C LYS A 86 16.66 -8.21 -0.52
N LYS A 87 16.48 -6.94 -0.16
CA LYS A 87 16.37 -6.51 1.26
C LYS A 87 15.06 -6.96 1.88
N ARG A 88 13.94 -6.88 1.16
CA ARG A 88 12.61 -7.29 1.62
C ARG A 88 12.55 -8.77 1.99
N ARG A 89 13.22 -9.64 1.21
CA ARG A 89 13.32 -11.08 1.50
C ARG A 89 14.08 -11.41 2.79
N GLY A 90 14.87 -10.46 3.32
CA GLY A 90 15.54 -10.59 4.60
C GLY A 90 14.66 -10.25 5.82
N LEU A 91 13.46 -9.70 5.62
CA LEU A 91 12.57 -9.31 6.71
C LEU A 91 11.95 -10.53 7.41
N PRO A 92 11.72 -10.49 8.74
CA PRO A 92 11.13 -11.59 9.48
C PRO A 92 9.81 -12.11 8.89
N VAL A 93 8.93 -11.21 8.46
CA VAL A 93 7.61 -11.56 7.90
C VAL A 93 7.71 -12.39 6.61
N HIS A 94 8.80 -12.24 5.84
CA HIS A 94 8.96 -12.97 4.59
C HIS A 94 9.13 -14.48 4.83
N LYS A 95 9.74 -14.87 5.95
CA LYS A 95 9.91 -16.29 6.31
C LYS A 95 8.58 -16.99 6.63
N GLN A 96 7.53 -16.21 6.90
CA GLN A 96 6.19 -16.71 7.19
C GLN A 96 5.20 -16.49 6.05
N ARG A 97 5.67 -16.19 4.84
CA ARG A 97 4.79 -15.95 3.69
C ARG A 97 3.90 -17.15 3.39
N ASP A 98 4.45 -18.36 3.41
CA ASP A 98 3.67 -19.60 3.18
C ASP A 98 2.60 -19.80 4.25
N GLU A 99 2.99 -19.70 5.53
CA GLU A 99 2.07 -19.83 6.67
C GLU A 99 0.96 -18.77 6.64
N PHE A 100 1.30 -17.53 6.27
CA PHE A 100 0.35 -16.45 6.07
C PHE A 100 -0.67 -16.78 4.97
N LEU A 101 -0.20 -17.22 3.80
CA LEU A 101 -1.09 -17.55 2.67
C LEU A 101 -2.00 -18.72 3.02
N GLU A 102 -1.48 -19.77 3.66
CA GLU A 102 -2.28 -20.91 4.12
C GLU A 102 -3.38 -20.48 5.11
N LEU A 103 -3.04 -19.65 6.10
CA LEU A 103 -4.03 -19.11 7.04
C LEU A 103 -5.06 -18.25 6.32
N MET A 104 -4.64 -17.38 5.40
CA MET A 104 -5.55 -16.53 4.63
C MET A 104 -6.47 -17.35 3.72
N HIS A 105 -6.00 -18.45 3.14
CA HIS A 105 -6.81 -19.30 2.25
C HIS A 105 -7.94 -20.01 2.99
N ASN A 106 -7.65 -20.43 4.23
CA ASN A 106 -8.57 -21.20 5.07
C ASN A 106 -9.48 -20.35 5.95
N ASN A 107 -9.16 -19.06 6.12
CA ASN A 107 -9.85 -18.19 7.08
C ASN A 107 -10.27 -16.88 6.43
N GLN A 108 -11.43 -16.38 6.86
CA GLN A 108 -11.90 -15.06 6.44
C GLN A 108 -11.19 -13.93 7.20
N ILE A 109 -10.88 -14.18 8.48
CA ILE A 109 -10.33 -13.21 9.40
C ILE A 109 -9.10 -13.83 10.06
N ILE A 110 -7.99 -13.12 10.09
CA ILE A 110 -6.78 -13.54 10.82
C ILE A 110 -6.25 -12.39 11.68
N ILE A 111 -5.62 -12.77 12.80
CA ILE A 111 -4.87 -11.84 13.64
C ILE A 111 -3.39 -12.04 13.35
N LEU A 112 -2.66 -10.95 13.13
CA LEU A 112 -1.23 -11.00 12.86
C LEU A 112 -0.49 -10.15 13.87
N VAL A 113 0.44 -10.77 14.60
CA VAL A 113 1.29 -10.10 15.57
C VAL A 113 2.73 -10.22 15.15
N GLY A 114 3.47 -9.13 15.27
CA GLY A 114 4.90 -9.12 15.00
C GLY A 114 5.51 -7.78 15.40
N GLU A 115 6.77 -7.76 15.76
CA GLU A 115 7.40 -6.56 16.30
C GLU A 115 7.46 -5.41 15.27
N THR A 116 7.68 -4.18 15.72
CA THR A 116 7.94 -3.05 14.81
C THR A 116 9.18 -3.35 13.98
N GLY A 117 9.17 -2.97 12.70
CA GLY A 117 10.27 -3.28 11.77
C GLY A 117 10.31 -4.71 11.22
N SER A 118 9.39 -5.61 11.63
CA SER A 118 9.30 -6.98 11.08
C SER A 118 8.78 -7.04 9.63
N GLY A 119 8.20 -5.95 9.13
CA GLY A 119 7.72 -5.83 7.74
C GLY A 119 6.21 -5.97 7.54
N LYS A 120 5.40 -6.04 8.61
CA LYS A 120 3.92 -6.24 8.53
C LYS A 120 3.25 -5.28 7.55
N THR A 121 3.39 -3.98 7.83
CA THR A 121 2.73 -2.87 7.14
C THR A 121 3.11 -2.76 5.66
N THR A 122 4.32 -3.19 5.28
CA THR A 122 4.79 -3.10 3.89
C THR A 122 4.58 -4.39 3.13
N GLN A 123 4.83 -5.57 3.71
CA GLN A 123 4.86 -6.83 3.00
C GLN A 123 3.51 -7.56 2.98
N ILE A 124 2.74 -7.54 4.07
CA ILE A 124 1.45 -8.26 4.14
C ILE A 124 0.45 -7.78 3.08
N PRO A 125 0.28 -6.46 2.85
CA PRO A 125 -0.58 -6.00 1.76
C PRO A 125 -0.10 -6.46 0.39
N GLN A 126 1.22 -6.57 0.17
CA GLN A 126 1.80 -7.06 -1.08
C GLN A 126 1.57 -8.57 -1.25
N PHE A 127 1.73 -9.36 -0.18
CA PHE A 127 1.43 -10.80 -0.24
C PHE A 127 -0.03 -11.05 -0.63
N LEU A 128 -0.97 -10.29 -0.04
CA LEU A 128 -2.38 -10.32 -0.44
C LEU A 128 -2.60 -9.81 -1.85
N LEU A 129 -1.89 -8.77 -2.28
CA LEU A 129 -2.02 -8.23 -3.64
C LEU A 129 -1.67 -9.28 -4.70
N TYR A 130 -0.60 -10.05 -4.47
CA TYR A 130 -0.20 -11.14 -5.37
C TYR A 130 -1.21 -12.29 -5.36
N ASP A 131 -1.76 -12.66 -4.21
CA ASP A 131 -2.77 -13.73 -4.10
C ASP A 131 -4.15 -13.29 -4.64
N GLU A 132 -4.77 -12.27 -4.04
CA GLU A 132 -6.16 -11.88 -4.31
C GLU A 132 -6.37 -11.27 -5.71
N GLN A 133 -5.34 -10.70 -6.33
CA GLN A 133 -5.41 -10.04 -7.63
C GLN A 133 -6.67 -9.14 -7.78
N PRO A 134 -6.89 -8.17 -6.87
CA PRO A 134 -8.15 -7.45 -6.72
C PRO A 134 -8.61 -6.73 -8.00
N GLN A 135 -7.67 -6.38 -8.89
CA GLN A 135 -7.92 -5.83 -10.22
C GLN A 135 -8.86 -6.68 -11.08
N HIS A 136 -8.84 -8.00 -10.96
CA HIS A 136 -9.70 -8.89 -11.77
C HIS A 136 -11.18 -8.75 -11.40
N GLN A 137 -11.49 -8.30 -10.18
CA GLN A 137 -12.84 -8.06 -9.70
C GLN A 137 -13.18 -6.57 -9.59
N ARG A 138 -12.31 -5.67 -10.10
CA ARG A 138 -12.42 -4.21 -9.92
C ARG A 138 -12.54 -3.80 -8.45
N LYS A 139 -11.85 -4.52 -7.57
CA LYS A 139 -11.74 -4.23 -6.14
C LYS A 139 -10.36 -3.70 -5.80
N MET A 140 -10.16 -3.34 -4.53
CA MET A 140 -8.91 -2.90 -3.95
C MET A 140 -8.61 -3.66 -2.64
N ILE A 141 -7.37 -3.54 -2.18
CA ILE A 141 -6.96 -3.85 -0.82
C ILE A 141 -6.81 -2.54 -0.06
N ALA A 142 -7.41 -2.44 1.13
CA ALA A 142 -7.20 -1.32 2.03
C ALA A 142 -6.27 -1.72 3.18
N CYS A 143 -5.30 -0.87 3.50
CA CYS A 143 -4.54 -0.95 4.74
C CYS A 143 -4.70 0.35 5.52
N THR A 144 -5.30 0.28 6.69
CA THR A 144 -5.47 1.47 7.53
C THR A 144 -4.22 1.75 8.34
N GLN A 145 -4.04 3.02 8.71
CA GLN A 145 -3.00 3.52 9.60
C GLN A 145 -3.64 4.56 10.55
N PRO A 146 -3.28 4.59 11.83
CA PRO A 146 -3.85 5.59 12.75
C PRO A 146 -3.41 7.02 12.41
N ARG A 147 -2.20 7.18 11.85
CA ARG A 147 -1.56 8.49 11.59
C ARG A 147 -1.48 8.80 10.09
N ARG A 148 -1.76 10.06 9.74
CA ARG A 148 -1.69 10.55 8.35
C ARG A 148 -0.31 10.37 7.73
N VAL A 149 0.73 10.78 8.45
CA VAL A 149 2.13 10.70 7.98
C VAL A 149 2.54 9.26 7.71
N ALA A 150 2.10 8.31 8.54
CA ALA A 150 2.36 6.88 8.34
C ALA A 150 1.68 6.36 7.07
N ALA A 151 0.40 6.69 6.83
CA ALA A 151 -0.29 6.29 5.60
C ALA A 151 0.42 6.78 4.33
N MET A 152 0.85 8.05 4.32
CA MET A 152 1.56 8.65 3.18
C MET A 152 2.95 8.03 2.97
N SER A 153 3.74 7.91 4.05
CA SER A 153 5.12 7.42 3.96
C SER A 153 5.18 5.95 3.57
N VAL A 154 4.30 5.12 4.14
CA VAL A 154 4.18 3.71 3.80
C VAL A 154 3.69 3.53 2.36
N ALA A 155 2.67 4.27 1.91
CA ALA A 155 2.21 4.19 0.52
C ALA A 155 3.32 4.52 -0.46
N LYS A 156 4.06 5.61 -0.21
CA LYS A 156 5.23 5.99 -1.02
C LYS A 156 6.27 4.88 -1.01
N ARG A 157 6.60 4.34 0.16
CA ARG A 157 7.56 3.24 0.28
C ARG A 157 7.12 2.02 -0.50
N VAL A 158 5.86 1.61 -0.40
CA VAL A 158 5.35 0.41 -1.05
C VAL A 158 5.19 0.60 -2.57
N ALA A 159 4.90 1.82 -3.03
CA ALA A 159 4.97 2.15 -4.45
C ALA A 159 6.40 1.94 -5.01
N GLU A 160 7.43 2.36 -4.26
CA GLU A 160 8.83 2.08 -4.62
C GLU A 160 9.16 0.58 -4.57
N GLU A 161 8.62 -0.15 -3.59
CA GLU A 161 8.83 -1.60 -3.45
C GLU A 161 8.18 -2.42 -4.58
N LEU A 162 7.11 -1.92 -5.19
CA LEU A 162 6.42 -2.53 -6.33
C LEU A 162 6.83 -1.93 -7.69
N ASP A 163 7.78 -0.97 -7.71
CA ASP A 163 8.27 -0.29 -8.91
C ASP A 163 7.18 0.47 -9.72
N VAL A 164 6.19 1.00 -8.99
CA VAL A 164 5.04 1.73 -9.53
C VAL A 164 5.06 3.20 -9.12
N GLU A 165 4.27 4.01 -9.82
CA GLU A 165 4.09 5.42 -9.48
C GLU A 165 3.06 5.57 -8.35
N LEU A 166 3.39 6.36 -7.34
CA LEU A 166 2.46 6.68 -6.26
C LEU A 166 1.22 7.40 -6.80
N GLY A 167 0.03 6.95 -6.42
CA GLY A 167 -1.25 7.42 -6.92
C GLY A 167 -1.82 6.62 -8.09
N LYS A 168 -1.02 5.72 -8.70
CA LYS A 168 -1.49 4.72 -9.67
C LYS A 168 -1.84 3.43 -8.93
N GLN A 169 -1.08 2.36 -9.10
CA GLN A 169 -1.37 1.03 -8.54
C GLN A 169 -1.36 1.03 -7.01
N VAL A 170 -0.46 1.79 -6.39
CA VAL A 170 -0.41 2.03 -4.95
C VAL A 170 -0.72 3.50 -4.69
N GLY A 171 -1.62 3.78 -3.76
CA GLY A 171 -2.01 5.14 -3.41
C GLY A 171 -2.32 5.31 -1.93
N TYR A 172 -2.64 6.54 -1.52
CA TYR A 172 -3.16 6.81 -0.20
C TYR A 172 -4.36 7.75 -0.18
N SER A 173 -5.19 7.63 0.85
CA SER A 173 -6.30 8.55 1.10
C SER A 173 -6.30 9.02 2.55
N ILE A 174 -6.16 10.32 2.75
CA ILE A 174 -6.19 10.98 4.06
C ILE A 174 -7.18 12.13 4.03
N ARG A 175 -7.47 12.71 5.20
CA ARG A 175 -8.37 13.87 5.25
C ARG A 175 -7.76 15.02 4.43
N PHE A 176 -8.55 15.54 3.48
CA PHE A 176 -8.23 16.64 2.57
C PHE A 176 -7.25 16.32 1.44
N GLU A 177 -6.82 15.08 1.30
CA GLU A 177 -5.89 14.69 0.24
C GLU A 177 -6.12 13.23 -0.15
N ASP A 178 -6.42 13.00 -1.42
CA ASP A 178 -6.63 11.68 -2.00
C ASP A 178 -5.66 11.48 -3.17
N CYS A 179 -4.62 10.69 -2.94
CA CYS A 179 -3.61 10.32 -3.92
C CYS A 179 -3.90 8.91 -4.42
N THR A 180 -5.03 8.77 -5.13
CA THR A 180 -5.47 7.52 -5.76
C THR A 180 -6.02 7.79 -7.16
N SER A 181 -6.17 6.73 -7.95
CA SER A 181 -6.73 6.78 -9.29
C SER A 181 -7.56 5.53 -9.57
N HIS A 182 -8.15 5.46 -10.77
CA HIS A 182 -8.87 4.27 -11.23
C HIS A 182 -7.97 3.02 -11.38
N GLU A 183 -6.64 3.20 -11.39
CA GLU A 183 -5.65 2.11 -11.44
C GLU A 183 -5.27 1.60 -10.05
N THR A 184 -5.69 2.27 -8.98
CA THR A 184 -5.30 1.91 -7.61
C THR A 184 -5.89 0.56 -7.23
N VAL A 185 -5.01 -0.35 -6.81
CA VAL A 185 -5.33 -1.70 -6.34
C VAL A 185 -4.94 -1.91 -4.88
N LEU A 186 -3.98 -1.13 -4.37
CA LEU A 186 -3.58 -1.10 -2.97
C LEU A 186 -3.66 0.34 -2.44
N LYS A 187 -4.51 0.56 -1.45
CA LYS A 187 -4.75 1.87 -0.85
C LYS A 187 -4.36 1.86 0.63
N TYR A 188 -3.43 2.73 1.01
CA TYR A 188 -3.19 3.06 2.41
C TYR A 188 -4.06 4.23 2.83
N MET A 189 -4.68 4.19 4.00
CA MET A 189 -5.54 5.29 4.42
C MET A 189 -5.59 5.43 5.92
N THR A 190 -6.12 6.54 6.42
CA THR A 190 -6.39 6.59 7.86
C THR A 190 -7.66 5.82 8.22
N ASP A 191 -7.72 5.31 9.45
CA ASP A 191 -8.94 4.65 9.97
C ASP A 191 -10.18 5.52 9.77
N GLY A 192 -10.07 6.83 10.05
CA GLY A 192 -11.17 7.78 9.87
C GLY A 192 -11.61 7.96 8.41
N MET A 193 -10.71 7.77 7.43
CA MET A 193 -11.09 7.81 6.02
C MET A 193 -11.83 6.54 5.60
N LEU A 194 -11.41 5.35 6.05
CA LEU A 194 -12.15 4.12 5.78
C LEU A 194 -13.53 4.14 6.44
N LEU A 195 -13.61 4.67 7.67
CA LEU A 195 -14.88 4.86 8.35
C LEU A 195 -15.81 5.81 7.59
N ARG A 196 -15.28 6.90 7.02
CA ARG A 196 -16.06 7.79 6.16
C ARG A 196 -16.54 7.11 4.89
N GLU A 197 -15.70 6.29 4.27
CA GLU A 197 -16.13 5.47 3.12
C GLU A 197 -17.26 4.52 3.51
N ALA A 198 -17.17 3.87 4.68
CA ALA A 198 -18.21 2.97 5.21
C ALA A 198 -19.56 3.68 5.47
N MET A 199 -19.57 5.00 5.68
CA MET A 199 -20.83 5.75 5.77
C MET A 199 -21.55 5.87 4.42
N THR A 200 -20.81 5.83 3.31
CA THR A 200 -21.36 5.96 1.95
C THR A 200 -21.56 4.59 1.29
N ASP A 201 -20.66 3.66 1.57
CA ASP A 201 -20.68 2.27 1.13
C ASP A 201 -20.65 1.35 2.37
N PRO A 202 -21.82 1.06 2.99
CA PRO A 202 -21.88 0.29 4.24
C PRO A 202 -21.37 -1.15 4.15
N MET A 203 -21.28 -1.70 2.93
CA MET A 203 -20.79 -3.06 2.67
C MET A 203 -19.34 -3.08 2.18
N LEU A 204 -18.73 -1.89 2.01
CA LEU A 204 -17.34 -1.71 1.57
C LEU A 204 -17.05 -2.55 0.31
N GLU A 205 -17.97 -2.54 -0.65
CA GLU A 205 -17.98 -3.41 -1.84
C GLU A 205 -16.75 -3.23 -2.73
N ARG A 206 -16.13 -2.03 -2.65
CA ARG A 206 -14.89 -1.70 -3.36
C ARG A 206 -13.67 -2.49 -2.88
N TYR A 207 -13.74 -3.18 -1.74
CA TYR A 207 -12.60 -3.88 -1.14
C TYR A 207 -12.78 -5.40 -1.16
N SER A 208 -11.73 -6.13 -1.57
CA SER A 208 -11.63 -7.60 -1.41
C SER A 208 -10.93 -7.97 -0.10
N ALA A 209 -10.00 -7.13 0.37
CA ALA A 209 -9.36 -7.29 1.65
C ALA A 209 -9.22 -5.95 2.38
N ILE A 210 -9.38 -5.99 3.71
CA ILE A 210 -9.18 -4.84 4.60
C ILE A 210 -8.22 -5.25 5.72
N MET A 211 -7.20 -4.45 5.90
CA MET A 211 -6.19 -4.61 6.95
C MET A 211 -6.31 -3.47 7.94
N LEU A 212 -6.56 -3.81 9.20
CA LEU A 212 -6.50 -2.87 10.32
C LEU A 212 -5.11 -2.93 10.92
N ASP A 213 -4.23 -2.01 10.52
CA ASP A 213 -2.87 -1.95 11.07
C ASP A 213 -2.82 -1.13 12.35
N GLU A 214 -1.82 -1.41 13.17
CA GLU A 214 -1.60 -0.78 14.47
C GLU A 214 -2.86 -0.77 15.35
N ALA A 215 -3.62 -1.88 15.31
CA ALA A 215 -4.87 -2.01 16.08
C ALA A 215 -4.65 -1.88 17.59
N HIS A 216 -3.41 -2.00 18.05
CA HIS A 216 -2.98 -1.76 19.42
C HIS A 216 -3.06 -0.30 19.87
N GLU A 217 -3.07 0.68 18.95
CA GLU A 217 -3.28 2.09 19.31
C GLU A 217 -4.72 2.36 19.79
N ARG A 218 -5.67 1.44 19.52
CA ARG A 218 -7.05 1.47 20.03
C ARG A 218 -7.74 2.83 19.86
N THR A 219 -7.54 3.44 18.70
CA THR A 219 -8.22 4.70 18.38
C THR A 219 -9.73 4.49 18.29
N LEU A 220 -10.52 5.53 18.55
CA LEU A 220 -11.98 5.46 18.41
C LEU A 220 -12.41 4.98 17.01
N SER A 221 -11.74 5.45 15.96
CA SER A 221 -12.04 5.05 14.59
C SER A 221 -11.72 3.57 14.34
N THR A 222 -10.60 3.07 14.86
CA THR A 222 -10.23 1.65 14.76
C THR A 222 -11.26 0.75 15.45
N ASP A 223 -11.67 1.10 16.67
CA ASP A 223 -12.65 0.31 17.45
C ASP A 223 -14.02 0.28 16.76
N ILE A 224 -14.49 1.41 16.23
CA ILE A 224 -15.73 1.46 15.45
C ILE A 224 -15.60 0.61 14.17
N LEU A 225 -14.48 0.70 13.45
CA LEU A 225 -14.22 -0.10 12.26
C LEU A 225 -14.24 -1.60 12.56
N MET A 226 -13.62 -2.04 13.67
CA MET A 226 -13.69 -3.45 14.09
C MET A 226 -15.14 -3.91 14.33
N GLY A 227 -15.97 -3.07 14.94
CA GLY A 227 -17.40 -3.34 15.13
C GLY A 227 -18.17 -3.47 13.81
N LEU A 228 -17.92 -2.56 12.86
CA LEU A 228 -18.55 -2.58 11.55
C LEU A 228 -18.09 -3.77 10.71
N LEU A 229 -16.78 -3.99 10.61
CA LEU A 229 -16.19 -5.06 9.82
C LEU A 229 -16.62 -6.44 10.33
N LYS A 230 -16.77 -6.63 11.64
CA LYS A 230 -17.32 -7.87 12.19
C LYS A 230 -18.73 -8.17 11.67
N LYS A 231 -19.60 -7.16 11.60
CA LYS A 231 -20.95 -7.28 11.02
C LYS A 231 -20.93 -7.47 9.50
N ILE A 232 -20.03 -6.80 8.79
CA ILE A 232 -19.87 -6.96 7.34
C ILE A 232 -19.41 -8.39 7.03
N ALA A 233 -18.47 -8.94 7.80
CA ALA A 233 -17.94 -10.30 7.60
C ALA A 233 -18.99 -11.40 7.71
N GLU A 234 -20.06 -11.20 8.49
CA GLU A 234 -21.20 -12.11 8.54
C GLU A 234 -21.92 -12.21 7.19
N ASN A 235 -22.02 -11.10 6.46
CA ASN A 235 -22.75 -10.98 5.20
C ASN A 235 -21.87 -11.10 3.94
N ARG A 236 -20.58 -10.75 4.03
CA ARG A 236 -19.62 -10.79 2.92
C ARG A 236 -18.51 -11.80 3.16
N LYS A 237 -18.76 -13.05 2.79
CA LYS A 237 -17.77 -14.14 2.88
C LYS A 237 -16.61 -14.02 1.91
N ASP A 238 -16.73 -13.15 0.91
CA ASP A 238 -15.69 -12.80 -0.04
C ASP A 238 -14.74 -11.70 0.47
N LEU A 239 -15.04 -11.06 1.61
CA LEU A 239 -14.16 -10.04 2.21
C LEU A 239 -13.17 -10.71 3.16
N LYS A 240 -11.87 -10.52 2.91
CA LYS A 240 -10.78 -10.89 3.81
C LYS A 240 -10.48 -9.76 4.81
N ILE A 241 -10.26 -10.11 6.07
CA ILE A 241 -9.94 -9.13 7.13
C ILE A 241 -8.68 -9.55 7.87
N ILE A 242 -7.72 -8.65 7.98
CA ILE A 242 -6.47 -8.88 8.70
C ILE A 242 -6.36 -7.82 9.80
N VAL A 243 -6.15 -8.24 11.04
CA VAL A 243 -5.91 -7.31 12.15
C VAL A 243 -4.46 -7.44 12.57
N MET A 244 -3.67 -6.39 12.33
CA MET A 244 -2.25 -6.37 12.61
C MET A 244 -1.94 -5.55 13.87
N SER A 245 -1.04 -6.08 14.69
CA SER A 245 -0.63 -5.45 15.95
C SER A 245 0.84 -5.71 16.24
N ALA A 246 1.51 -4.74 16.86
CA ALA A 246 2.87 -4.93 17.38
C ALA A 246 2.92 -5.50 18.80
N THR A 247 1.78 -5.53 19.50
CA THR A 247 1.72 -5.87 20.94
C THR A 247 1.04 -7.22 21.19
N LEU A 248 1.45 -7.86 22.29
CA LEU A 248 1.11 -9.23 22.70
C LEU A 248 -0.33 -9.46 23.18
N ASP A 249 -1.22 -8.45 23.20
CA ASP A 249 -2.63 -8.64 23.61
C ASP A 249 -3.48 -9.33 22.52
N ALA A 250 -2.85 -10.27 21.80
CA ALA A 250 -3.41 -11.03 20.70
C ALA A 250 -4.66 -11.82 21.13
N GLY A 251 -4.65 -12.37 22.34
CA GLY A 251 -5.74 -13.20 22.86
C GLY A 251 -7.08 -12.47 22.95
N LYS A 252 -7.07 -11.16 23.28
CA LYS A 252 -8.31 -10.36 23.27
C LYS A 252 -8.84 -10.16 21.86
N PHE A 253 -7.98 -9.89 20.90
CA PHE A 253 -8.37 -9.76 19.49
C PHE A 253 -8.91 -11.08 18.96
N GLN A 254 -8.24 -12.22 19.19
CA GLN A 254 -8.73 -13.53 18.77
C GLN A 254 -10.13 -13.79 19.32
N LYS A 255 -10.34 -13.63 20.63
CA LYS A 255 -11.65 -13.82 21.26
C LYS A 255 -12.71 -12.87 20.69
N TYR A 256 -12.36 -11.61 20.45
CA TYR A 256 -13.28 -10.66 19.83
C TYR A 256 -13.66 -11.08 18.40
N TRP A 257 -12.71 -11.64 17.64
CA TRP A 257 -12.91 -12.10 16.26
C TRP A 257 -13.31 -13.58 16.18
N ASN A 258 -14.10 -14.07 17.14
CA ASN A 258 -14.64 -15.43 17.18
C ASN A 258 -13.55 -16.52 17.10
N ASP A 259 -12.51 -16.37 17.91
CA ASP A 259 -11.36 -17.26 18.01
C ASP A 259 -10.59 -17.39 16.67
N ALA A 260 -10.50 -16.28 15.93
CA ALA A 260 -9.70 -16.19 14.70
C ALA A 260 -8.25 -16.68 14.92
N PRO A 261 -7.64 -17.32 13.91
CA PRO A 261 -6.27 -17.80 14.01
C PRO A 261 -5.29 -16.64 14.17
N LEU A 262 -4.20 -16.92 14.89
CA LEU A 262 -3.12 -15.98 15.16
C LEU A 262 -1.87 -16.42 14.41
N LEU A 263 -1.33 -15.53 13.58
CA LEU A 263 0.01 -15.63 13.04
C LEU A 263 0.96 -14.76 13.87
N VAL A 264 2.03 -15.36 14.39
CA VAL A 264 3.06 -14.64 15.15
C VAL A 264 4.35 -14.60 14.35
N VAL A 265 4.80 -13.41 14.00
CA VAL A 265 6.08 -13.16 13.31
C VAL A 265 7.19 -12.98 14.34
N PRO A 266 8.10 -13.95 14.49
CA PRO A 266 9.16 -13.88 15.49
C PRO A 266 10.31 -12.97 15.04
N GLY A 267 10.84 -12.21 16.00
CA GLY A 267 12.15 -11.56 15.89
C GLY A 267 12.14 -10.11 15.42
N ARG A 268 13.10 -9.36 15.93
CA ARG A 268 13.53 -8.05 15.41
C ARG A 268 14.55 -8.25 14.29
N THR A 269 14.62 -7.29 13.38
CA THR A 269 15.71 -7.21 12.39
C THR A 269 17.06 -6.92 13.04
N PHE A 270 17.08 -6.14 14.13
CA PHE A 270 18.29 -5.75 14.87
C PHE A 270 18.01 -5.71 16.39
N PRO A 271 19.01 -6.02 17.24
CA PRO A 271 18.88 -5.85 18.68
C PRO A 271 18.78 -4.35 19.04
N VAL A 272 18.05 -4.04 20.11
CA VAL A 272 17.95 -2.69 20.67
C VAL A 272 18.34 -2.77 22.13
N GLU A 273 19.45 -2.15 22.49
CA GLU A 273 19.90 -2.03 23.88
C GLU A 273 19.10 -0.93 24.59
N ILE A 274 18.74 -1.18 25.86
CA ILE A 274 17.90 -0.28 26.64
C ILE A 274 18.73 0.23 27.83
N TYR A 275 18.87 1.55 27.90
CA TYR A 275 19.53 2.25 29.00
C TYR A 275 18.50 3.00 29.83
N TYR A 276 18.62 2.90 31.16
CA TYR A 276 17.76 3.60 32.13
C TYR A 276 18.57 4.64 32.89
N THR A 277 17.94 5.74 33.29
CA THR A 277 18.56 6.68 34.22
C THR A 277 18.64 6.04 35.60
N PRO A 278 19.72 6.29 36.37
CA PRO A 278 19.86 5.74 37.72
C PRO A 278 18.83 6.32 38.70
N GLU A 279 18.42 7.56 38.47
CA GLU A 279 17.44 8.27 39.28
C GLU A 279 16.37 8.93 38.40
N PRO A 280 15.15 9.19 38.92
CA PRO A 280 14.11 9.91 38.19
C PRO A 280 14.49 11.38 37.96
N GLU A 281 14.43 11.80 36.70
CA GLU A 281 14.66 13.20 36.30
C GLU A 281 13.32 13.96 36.27
N ARG A 282 13.24 15.09 36.99
CA ARG A 282 12.01 15.91 37.02
C ARG A 282 11.83 16.71 35.74
N ASP A 283 12.92 17.26 35.21
CA ASP A 283 12.93 18.01 33.97
C ASP A 283 13.36 17.08 32.83
N TYR A 284 12.39 16.36 32.27
CA TYR A 284 12.65 15.42 31.18
C TYR A 284 13.09 16.13 29.89
N LEU A 285 12.71 17.40 29.70
CA LEU A 285 13.04 18.16 28.50
C LEU A 285 14.53 18.47 28.49
N GLU A 286 15.04 18.99 29.60
CA GLU A 286 16.48 19.24 29.79
C GLU A 286 17.28 17.93 29.73
N ALA A 287 16.78 16.87 30.38
CA ALA A 287 17.42 15.55 30.32
C ALA A 287 17.48 14.99 28.89
N ALA A 288 16.42 15.18 28.09
CA ALA A 288 16.39 14.76 26.69
C ALA A 288 17.42 15.52 25.85
N ILE A 289 17.46 16.86 25.95
CA ILE A 289 18.43 17.72 25.24
C ILE A 289 19.86 17.31 25.59
N ARG A 290 20.16 17.16 26.88
CA ARG A 290 21.47 16.70 27.37
C ARG A 290 21.85 15.34 26.79
N THR A 291 20.91 14.41 26.75
CA THR A 291 21.14 13.05 26.21
C THR A 291 21.46 13.10 24.72
N VAL A 292 20.74 13.91 23.94
CA VAL A 292 21.01 14.09 22.49
C VAL A 292 22.44 14.58 22.26
N LEU A 293 22.86 15.60 23.00
CA LEU A 293 24.19 16.20 22.84
C LEU A 293 25.31 15.25 23.30
N GLN A 294 25.06 14.44 24.33
CA GLN A 294 25.97 13.39 24.76
C GLN A 294 26.13 12.31 23.69
N ILE A 295 25.03 11.81 23.11
CA ILE A 295 25.08 10.82 22.03
C ILE A 295 25.86 11.39 20.83
N HIS A 296 25.55 12.62 20.42
CA HIS A 296 26.24 13.28 19.30
C HIS A 296 27.76 13.45 19.51
N THR A 297 28.20 13.53 20.78
CA THR A 297 29.62 13.74 21.12
C THR A 297 30.39 12.44 21.32
N CYS A 298 29.73 11.40 21.84
CA CYS A 298 30.40 10.21 22.36
C CYS A 298 30.12 8.93 21.56
N GLU A 299 29.01 8.87 20.82
CA GLU A 299 28.58 7.67 20.12
C GLU A 299 29.00 7.68 18.64
N ASP A 300 29.04 6.48 18.05
CA ASP A 300 29.32 6.29 16.64
C ASP A 300 28.22 6.88 15.73
N PRO A 301 28.50 7.08 14.42
CA PRO A 301 27.54 7.67 13.50
C PRO A 301 26.16 6.97 13.47
N GLY A 302 25.10 7.75 13.72
CA GLY A 302 23.71 7.31 13.64
C GLY A 302 22.75 8.47 13.92
N ASP A 303 21.55 8.43 13.32
CA ASP A 303 20.52 9.44 13.55
C ASP A 303 19.85 9.26 14.93
N ILE A 304 19.42 10.37 15.54
CA ILE A 304 18.78 10.38 16.86
C ILE A 304 17.29 10.72 16.69
N LEU A 305 16.42 9.87 17.26
CA LEU A 305 14.98 10.14 17.36
C LEU A 305 14.59 10.42 18.82
N VAL A 306 14.07 11.62 19.07
CA VAL A 306 13.62 12.06 20.41
C VAL A 306 12.10 12.20 20.41
N PHE A 307 11.45 11.66 21.44
CA PHE A 307 10.01 11.79 21.65
C PHE A 307 9.72 12.85 22.71
N LEU A 308 8.97 13.88 22.34
CA LEU A 308 8.51 14.98 23.22
C LEU A 308 6.98 15.11 23.12
N THR A 309 6.37 15.90 23.99
CA THR A 309 4.91 15.84 24.21
C THR A 309 4.09 16.73 23.27
N GLY A 310 4.67 17.82 22.76
CA GLY A 310 3.93 18.80 21.97
C GLY A 310 4.83 19.67 21.10
N GLU A 311 4.19 20.39 20.16
CA GLU A 311 4.87 21.23 19.16
C GLU A 311 5.75 22.31 19.79
N GLU A 312 5.24 23.04 20.78
CA GLU A 312 6.00 24.10 21.47
C GLU A 312 7.27 23.57 22.15
N GLU A 313 7.16 22.43 22.85
CA GLU A 313 8.32 21.76 23.46
C GLU A 313 9.33 21.28 22.42
N ILE A 314 8.84 20.73 21.30
CA ILE A 314 9.69 20.26 20.20
C ILE A 314 10.46 21.44 19.58
N GLU A 315 9.80 22.57 19.33
CA GLU A 315 10.44 23.75 18.77
C GLU A 315 11.48 24.34 19.70
N ASP A 316 11.20 24.42 21.01
CA ASP A 316 12.16 24.90 22.01
C ASP A 316 13.37 23.96 22.12
N ALA A 317 13.14 22.65 22.20
CA ALA A 317 14.22 21.65 22.21
C ALA A 317 15.07 21.73 20.95
N CYS A 318 14.47 21.83 19.76
CA CYS A 318 15.20 21.99 18.50
C CYS A 318 16.08 23.25 18.50
N ARG A 319 15.57 24.37 19.02
CA ARG A 319 16.33 25.62 19.12
C ARG A 319 17.54 25.45 20.04
N LYS A 320 17.36 24.86 21.22
CA LYS A 320 18.42 24.62 22.20
C LYS A 320 19.47 23.64 21.67
N ILE A 321 19.05 22.49 21.12
CA ILE A 321 19.95 21.48 20.56
C ILE A 321 20.81 22.08 19.44
N ARG A 322 20.22 22.86 18.51
CA ARG A 322 21.00 23.52 17.45
C ARG A 322 22.01 24.52 18.01
N SER A 323 21.58 25.37 18.93
CA SER A 323 22.45 26.38 19.55
C SER A 323 23.63 25.73 20.27
N GLU A 324 23.40 24.66 21.03
CA GLU A 324 24.45 23.96 21.77
C GLU A 324 25.33 23.10 20.86
N GLY A 325 24.75 22.43 19.86
CA GLY A 325 25.48 21.68 18.84
C GLY A 325 26.45 22.56 18.05
N GLU A 326 26.05 23.78 17.67
CA GLU A 326 26.96 24.75 17.05
C GLU A 326 28.11 25.15 17.97
N ASN A 327 27.84 25.37 19.25
CA ASN A 327 28.87 25.73 20.23
C ASN A 327 29.89 24.60 20.42
N LEU A 328 29.43 23.34 20.46
CA LEU A 328 30.28 22.16 20.52
C LEU A 328 31.16 22.03 19.26
N TYR A 329 30.55 22.20 18.08
CA TYR A 329 31.28 22.17 16.81
C TYR A 329 32.38 23.24 16.74
N ARG A 330 32.07 24.48 17.16
CA ARG A 330 33.06 25.58 17.22
C ARG A 330 34.21 25.29 18.20
N SER A 331 33.90 24.61 19.31
CA SER A 331 34.88 24.31 20.36
C SER A 331 35.77 23.12 20.03
N SER A 332 35.29 22.15 19.23
CA SER A 332 36.03 20.92 18.89
C SER A 332 35.75 20.45 17.45
N PRO A 333 36.16 21.24 16.44
CA PRO A 333 35.78 21.00 15.04
C PRO A 333 36.37 19.73 14.42
N ASN A 334 37.44 19.17 15.01
CA ASN A 334 38.08 17.94 14.51
C ASN A 334 37.52 16.66 15.14
N ALA A 335 36.68 16.77 16.17
CA ALA A 335 36.15 15.62 16.92
C ALA A 335 34.64 15.42 16.72
N ILE A 336 33.90 16.50 16.46
CA ILE A 336 32.43 16.48 16.37
C ILE A 336 32.03 17.07 15.03
N GLY A 337 31.22 16.33 14.25
CA GLY A 337 30.64 16.82 13.00
C GLY A 337 29.49 17.81 13.22
N PRO A 338 29.03 18.51 12.17
CA PRO A 338 27.85 19.36 12.29
C PRO A 338 26.61 18.52 12.64
N LEU A 339 25.79 19.05 13.56
CA LEU A 339 24.47 18.48 13.89
C LEU A 339 23.47 19.07 12.89
N LEU A 340 22.99 18.24 11.96
CA LEU A 340 22.15 18.63 10.81
C LEU A 340 20.67 18.77 11.17
#